data_AF-A0A6J2Q5J1-F1
#
_entry.id   AF-A0A6J2Q5J1-F1
#
_cell.length_a   1.000
_cell.length_b   1.000
_cell.length_c   1.000
_cell.angle_alpha   90.00
_cell.angle_beta   90.00
_cell.angle_gamma   90.00
#
_symmetry.space_group_name_H-M   'P 1'
#
loop_
_entity.id
_entity.type
_entity.pdbx_description
1 polymer ?
#
loop_
_entity_poly.entity_id
_entity_poly.type
_entity_poly.pdbx_seq_one_letter_code
_entity_poly.pdbx_strand_id
1 'polypeptide(L)'
;MDILDTHAYDRRQRRNMSCALLFSLSPFILSTALYFYLWSPDSPASITTAGVKSAPTVLLAAAVLSWNGGQSVLGVAGGLLFSAVGDWCLVWPELFLHGMGAFGVAHLLYSLTFLSGHYAAYSSSSSLWIRCLYLILFMVGGGFYIYIYPFLQKAPDSDLLIPAVGVYIVLIVLMGSLAIRTRHTATLLGSLSFMVSDLSLALQVFKATAPMEHGNAITMVTYYLAQLLIAVGDVKSVENKDDFSKWKRS
;
A
#
# COMPACT_ATOMS: atom_id res chain seq x y z
N MET A 1 26.99 -25.58 -21.47
CA MET A 1 25.52 -25.44 -21.44
C MET A 1 25.14 -24.62 -22.65
N ASP A 2 24.31 -25.13 -23.54
CA ASP A 2 23.93 -24.42 -24.76
C ASP A 2 23.03 -23.21 -24.40
N ILE A 3 23.15 -22.09 -25.12
CA ILE A 3 22.44 -20.82 -24.80
C ILE A 3 20.91 -21.01 -24.86
N LEU A 4 20.46 -21.97 -25.67
CA LEU A 4 19.06 -22.35 -25.80
C LEU A 4 18.54 -23.10 -24.56
N ASP A 5 19.37 -23.94 -23.94
CA ASP A 5 19.01 -24.71 -22.75
C ASP A 5 18.93 -23.83 -21.50
N THR A 6 19.83 -22.86 -21.36
CA THR A 6 19.76 -21.86 -20.26
C THR A 6 18.54 -20.96 -20.40
N HIS A 7 18.21 -20.51 -21.61
CA HIS A 7 17.03 -19.67 -21.82
C HIS A 7 15.71 -20.42 -21.57
N ALA A 8 15.63 -21.70 -21.97
CA ALA A 8 14.46 -22.54 -21.69
C ALA A 8 14.31 -22.84 -20.19
N TYR A 9 15.42 -23.08 -19.50
CA TYR A 9 15.46 -23.28 -18.05
C TYR A 9 14.98 -22.05 -17.28
N ASP A 10 15.52 -20.86 -17.59
CA ASP A 10 15.12 -19.58 -16.94
C ASP A 10 13.63 -19.27 -17.12
N ARG A 11 13.09 -19.56 -18.31
CA ARG A 11 11.66 -19.35 -18.58
C ARG A 11 10.79 -20.29 -17.76
N ARG A 12 11.20 -21.56 -17.62
CA ARG A 12 10.48 -22.54 -16.80
C ARG A 12 10.54 -22.17 -15.32
N GLN A 13 11.69 -21.72 -14.83
CA GLN A 13 11.87 -21.26 -13.45
C GLN A 13 10.98 -20.05 -13.13
N ARG A 14 11.01 -18.99 -13.96
CA ARG A 14 10.14 -17.81 -13.77
C ARG A 14 8.65 -18.13 -13.79
N ARG A 15 8.22 -19.06 -14.64
CA ARG A 15 6.83 -19.51 -14.67
C ARG A 15 6.44 -20.22 -13.38
N ASN A 16 7.27 -21.13 -12.89
CA ASN A 16 7.01 -21.85 -11.65
C ASN A 16 6.94 -20.90 -10.44
N MET A 17 7.84 -19.91 -10.39
CA MET A 17 7.84 -18.86 -9.37
C MET A 17 6.58 -17.99 -9.43
N SER A 18 6.15 -17.62 -10.64
CA SER A 18 4.90 -16.87 -10.82
C SER A 18 3.68 -17.67 -10.36
N CYS A 19 3.63 -18.97 -10.67
CA CYS A 19 2.58 -19.86 -10.17
C CYS A 19 2.61 -19.99 -8.63
N ALA A 20 3.79 -20.13 -8.03
CA ALA A 20 3.94 -20.20 -6.59
C ALA A 20 3.51 -18.90 -5.91
N LEU A 21 3.85 -17.74 -6.49
CA LEU A 21 3.44 -16.44 -5.98
C LEU A 21 1.92 -16.30 -6.05
N LEU A 22 1.30 -16.64 -7.19
CA LEU A 22 -0.16 -16.62 -7.32
C LEU A 22 -0.84 -17.54 -6.31
N PHE A 23 -0.29 -18.74 -6.10
CA PHE A 23 -0.80 -19.67 -5.09
C PHE A 23 -0.71 -19.07 -3.68
N SER A 24 0.43 -18.44 -3.34
CA SER A 24 0.64 -17.76 -2.07
C SER A 24 -0.30 -16.56 -1.85
N LEU A 25 -0.80 -15.94 -2.92
CA LEU A 25 -1.75 -14.83 -2.88
C LEU A 25 -3.21 -15.28 -2.83
N SER A 26 -3.50 -16.56 -3.08
CA SER A 26 -4.87 -17.09 -3.05
C SER A 26 -5.63 -16.85 -1.73
N PRO A 27 -5.01 -16.91 -0.53
CA PRO A 27 -5.72 -16.60 0.71
C PRO A 27 -6.15 -15.14 0.80
N PHE A 28 -5.30 -14.21 0.33
CA PHE A 28 -5.62 -12.79 0.25
C PHE A 28 -6.81 -12.53 -0.69
N ILE A 29 -6.80 -13.14 -1.87
CA ILE A 29 -7.89 -13.00 -2.86
C ILE A 29 -9.20 -13.54 -2.29
N LEU A 30 -9.17 -14.73 -1.68
CA LEU A 30 -10.36 -15.35 -1.09
C LEU A 30 -10.91 -14.53 0.09
N SER A 31 -10.04 -14.04 0.97
CA SER A 31 -10.44 -13.18 2.08
C SER A 31 -10.99 -11.84 1.61
N THR A 32 -10.46 -11.28 0.52
CA THR A 32 -10.97 -10.04 -0.08
C THR A 32 -12.37 -10.26 -0.67
N ALA A 33 -12.57 -11.37 -1.38
CA ALA A 33 -13.89 -11.75 -1.89
C ALA A 33 -14.88 -11.98 -0.75
N LEU A 34 -14.46 -12.63 0.34
CA LEU A 34 -15.27 -12.83 1.54
C LEU A 34 -15.64 -11.49 2.20
N TYR A 35 -14.72 -10.53 2.28
CA TYR A 35 -15.00 -9.20 2.78
C TYR A 35 -16.12 -8.52 1.97
N PHE A 36 -16.00 -8.47 0.65
CA PHE A 36 -17.04 -7.86 -0.19
C PHE A 36 -18.37 -8.63 -0.18
N TYR A 37 -18.33 -9.95 0.02
CA TYR A 37 -19.54 -10.77 0.13
C TYR A 37 -20.29 -10.52 1.46
N LEU A 38 -19.57 -10.39 2.57
CA LEU A 38 -20.16 -10.19 3.89
C LEU A 38 -20.48 -8.73 4.20
N TRP A 39 -19.90 -7.79 3.44
CA TRP A 39 -20.04 -6.38 3.74
C TRP A 39 -21.43 -5.85 3.35
N SER A 40 -22.14 -5.32 4.34
CA SER A 40 -23.37 -4.54 4.16
C SER A 40 -23.19 -3.12 4.74
N PRO A 41 -23.73 -2.06 4.08
CA PRO A 41 -23.67 -0.68 4.59
C PRO A 41 -24.21 -0.51 6.02
N ASP A 42 -25.19 -1.33 6.39
CA ASP A 42 -25.88 -1.26 7.68
C ASP A 42 -25.26 -2.18 8.75
N SER A 43 -24.08 -2.75 8.48
CA SER A 43 -23.42 -3.65 9.43
C SER A 43 -22.96 -2.88 10.67
N PRO A 44 -23.38 -3.28 11.89
CA PRO A 44 -22.93 -2.61 13.10
C PRO A 44 -21.42 -2.81 13.30
N ALA A 45 -20.77 -1.81 13.89
CA ALA A 45 -19.37 -1.89 14.28
C ALA A 45 -19.17 -3.06 15.26
N SER A 46 -18.39 -4.06 14.85
CA SER A 46 -18.17 -5.28 15.62
C SER A 46 -16.76 -5.82 15.42
N ILE A 47 -16.31 -6.64 16.38
CA ILE A 47 -15.03 -7.35 16.33
C ILE A 47 -14.96 -8.24 15.07
N THR A 48 -16.09 -8.84 14.68
CA THR A 48 -16.16 -9.67 13.48
C THR A 48 -15.98 -8.84 12.21
N THR A 49 -16.64 -7.69 12.08
CA THR A 49 -16.44 -6.79 10.92
C THR A 49 -15.00 -6.27 10.85
N ALA A 50 -14.38 -5.96 12.00
CA ALA A 50 -12.99 -5.54 12.07
C ALA A 50 -12.02 -6.66 11.65
N GLY A 51 -12.28 -7.90 12.11
CA GLY A 51 -11.53 -9.07 11.70
C GLY A 51 -11.66 -9.38 10.21
N VAL A 52 -12.88 -9.35 9.66
CA VAL A 52 -13.10 -9.62 8.22
C VAL A 52 -12.46 -8.53 7.35
N LYS A 53 -12.48 -7.26 7.78
CA LYS A 53 -11.84 -6.15 7.06
C LYS A 53 -10.30 -6.22 7.08
N SER A 54 -9.71 -6.64 8.19
CA SER A 54 -8.25 -6.74 8.36
C SER A 54 -7.65 -8.07 7.88
N ALA A 55 -8.46 -9.13 7.75
CA ALA A 55 -7.98 -10.46 7.35
C ALA A 55 -7.21 -10.48 6.01
N PRO A 56 -7.64 -9.79 4.94
CA PRO A 56 -6.88 -9.78 3.69
C PRO A 56 -5.45 -9.26 3.90
N THR A 57 -5.30 -8.12 4.57
CA THR A 57 -3.99 -7.48 4.77
C THR A 57 -3.07 -8.29 5.67
N VAL A 58 -3.60 -8.98 6.69
CA VAL A 58 -2.83 -9.94 7.50
C VAL A 58 -2.35 -11.14 6.67
N LEU A 59 -3.22 -11.73 5.85
CA LEU A 59 -2.86 -12.86 4.99
C LEU A 59 -1.82 -12.46 3.95
N LEU A 60 -1.92 -11.24 3.42
CA LEU A 60 -0.93 -10.69 2.50
C LEU A 60 0.42 -10.45 3.21
N ALA A 61 0.41 -9.97 4.45
CA ALA A 61 1.64 -9.83 5.25
C ALA A 61 2.33 -11.18 5.45
N ALA A 62 1.56 -12.22 5.78
CA ALA A 62 2.08 -13.59 5.93
C ALA A 62 2.68 -14.12 4.62
N ALA A 63 2.06 -13.82 3.47
CA ALA A 63 2.61 -14.15 2.16
C ALA A 63 3.93 -13.41 1.90
N VAL A 64 4.02 -12.11 2.18
CA VAL A 64 5.29 -11.38 2.01
C VAL A 64 6.39 -11.93 2.93
N LEU A 65 6.06 -12.28 4.18
CA LEU A 65 7.02 -12.87 5.12
C LEU A 65 7.55 -14.23 4.67
N SER A 66 6.71 -15.07 4.06
CA SER A 66 7.14 -16.39 3.60
C SER A 66 8.10 -16.31 2.41
N TRP A 67 8.01 -15.23 1.62
CA TRP A 67 8.89 -15.00 0.45
C TRP A 67 10.15 -14.22 0.79
N ASN A 68 10.02 -13.10 1.51
CA ASN A 68 11.13 -12.17 1.76
C ASN A 68 11.80 -12.39 3.13
N GLY A 69 11.27 -13.30 3.95
CA GLY A 69 11.81 -13.64 5.26
C GLY A 69 11.55 -12.57 6.33
N GLY A 70 12.10 -12.80 7.52
CA GLY A 70 11.84 -11.97 8.71
C GLY A 70 12.32 -10.52 8.62
N GLN A 71 13.25 -10.20 7.71
CA GLN A 71 13.69 -8.81 7.50
C GLN A 71 12.55 -7.92 6.96
N SER A 72 11.57 -8.49 6.26
CA SER A 72 10.41 -7.75 5.76
C SER A 72 9.48 -7.24 6.88
N VAL A 73 9.61 -7.75 8.12
CA VAL A 73 8.87 -7.23 9.30
C VAL A 73 9.19 -5.75 9.54
N LEU A 74 10.42 -5.31 9.26
CA LEU A 74 10.81 -3.90 9.34
C LEU A 74 10.54 -3.12 8.04
N GLY A 75 9.85 -3.74 7.09
CA GLY A 75 9.52 -3.18 5.79
C GLY A 75 8.07 -3.44 5.38
N VAL A 76 7.86 -4.01 4.19
CA VAL A 76 6.52 -4.17 3.61
C VAL A 76 5.60 -5.06 4.45
N ALA A 77 6.08 -6.19 4.99
CA ALA A 77 5.24 -7.01 5.85
C ALA A 77 4.82 -6.26 7.12
N GLY A 78 5.72 -5.47 7.72
CA GLY A 78 5.38 -4.59 8.85
C GLY A 78 4.33 -3.56 8.47
N GLY A 79 4.48 -2.91 7.32
CA GLY A 79 3.49 -1.95 6.82
C GLY A 79 2.11 -2.57 6.59
N LEU A 80 2.06 -3.81 6.10
CA LEU A 80 0.81 -4.56 5.93
C LEU A 80 0.15 -4.88 7.28
N LEU A 81 0.93 -5.26 8.29
CA LEU A 81 0.42 -5.50 9.65
C LEU A 81 -0.12 -4.23 10.29
N PHE A 82 0.58 -3.10 10.16
CA PHE A 82 0.08 -1.81 10.64
C PHE A 82 -1.15 -1.34 9.87
N SER A 83 -1.23 -1.62 8.57
CA SER A 83 -2.43 -1.38 7.78
C SER A 83 -3.61 -2.22 8.26
N ALA A 84 -3.38 -3.48 8.64
CA ALA A 84 -4.40 -4.34 9.24
C ALA A 84 -4.90 -3.82 10.60
N VAL A 85 -4.00 -3.26 11.42
CA VAL A 85 -4.37 -2.55 12.66
C VAL A 85 -5.20 -1.31 12.34
N GLY A 86 -4.82 -0.56 11.29
CA GLY A 86 -5.59 0.56 10.77
C GLY A 86 -7.01 0.15 10.36
N ASP A 87 -7.15 -0.93 9.59
CA ASP A 87 -8.43 -1.50 9.18
C ASP A 87 -9.30 -1.86 10.37
N TRP A 88 -8.69 -2.47 11.40
CA TRP A 88 -9.37 -2.84 12.63
C TRP A 88 -9.90 -1.62 13.37
N CYS A 89 -9.06 -0.60 13.58
CA CYS A 89 -9.46 0.63 14.27
C CYS A 89 -10.51 1.43 13.51
N LEU A 90 -10.44 1.48 12.17
CA LEU A 90 -11.38 2.25 11.34
C LEU A 90 -12.83 1.75 11.38
N VAL A 91 -13.11 0.58 11.97
CA VAL A 91 -14.50 0.12 12.18
C VAL A 91 -15.22 0.96 13.22
N TRP A 92 -14.48 1.54 14.18
CA TRP A 92 -15.03 2.38 15.24
C TRP A 92 -14.67 3.84 15.01
N PRO A 93 -15.65 4.76 14.94
CA PRO A 93 -15.39 6.20 14.76
C PRO A 93 -14.46 6.77 15.85
N GLU A 94 -14.57 6.28 17.08
CA GLU A 94 -13.75 6.73 18.23
C GLU A 94 -12.26 6.38 18.06
N LEU A 95 -11.98 5.33 17.30
CA LEU A 95 -10.62 4.86 17.02
C LEU A 95 -10.07 5.39 15.69
N PHE A 96 -10.78 6.30 15.01
CA PHE A 96 -10.35 6.85 13.72
C PHE A 96 -8.93 7.40 13.77
N LEU A 97 -8.58 8.19 14.79
CA LEU A 97 -7.25 8.79 14.92
C LEU A 97 -6.17 7.72 15.13
N HIS A 98 -6.45 6.67 15.90
CA HIS A 98 -5.55 5.55 16.11
C HIS A 98 -5.35 4.75 14.83
N GLY A 99 -6.43 4.53 14.07
CA GLY A 99 -6.38 3.86 12.76
C GLY A 99 -5.55 4.66 11.75
N MET A 100 -5.76 5.97 11.66
CA MET A 100 -4.96 6.87 10.82
C MET A 100 -3.49 6.87 11.25
N GLY A 101 -3.21 6.84 12.56
CA GLY A 101 -1.85 6.70 13.08
C GLY A 101 -1.19 5.40 12.63
N ALA A 102 -1.92 4.27 12.71
CA ALA A 102 -1.43 2.97 12.26
C ALA A 102 -1.13 2.96 10.74
N PHE A 103 -2.01 3.51 9.91
CA PHE A 103 -1.73 3.69 8.48
C PHE A 103 -0.54 4.64 8.23
N GLY A 104 -0.37 5.68 9.04
CA GLY A 104 0.80 6.56 8.98
C GLY A 104 2.10 5.80 9.21
N VAL A 105 2.13 4.90 10.19
CA VAL A 105 3.27 4.00 10.42
C VAL A 105 3.47 3.04 9.24
N ALA A 106 2.39 2.53 8.64
CA ALA A 106 2.50 1.70 7.44
C ALA A 106 3.17 2.45 6.28
N HIS A 107 2.74 3.69 5.99
CA HIS A 107 3.34 4.55 4.98
C HIS A 107 4.82 4.82 5.25
N LEU A 108 5.20 4.99 6.52
CA LEU A 108 6.59 5.15 6.92
C LEU A 108 7.41 3.87 6.64
N LEU A 109 6.91 2.69 7.01
CA LEU A 109 7.60 1.42 6.74
C LEU A 109 7.75 1.14 5.24
N TYR A 110 6.72 1.42 4.45
CA TYR A 110 6.81 1.36 2.99
C TYR A 110 7.85 2.33 2.45
N SER A 111 7.85 3.58 2.92
CA SER A 111 8.85 4.59 2.57
C SER A 111 10.28 4.14 2.86
N LEU A 112 10.54 3.63 4.07
CA LEU A 112 11.85 3.11 4.45
C LEU A 112 12.27 1.92 3.58
N THR A 113 11.33 1.04 3.22
CA THR A 113 11.58 -0.09 2.32
C THR A 113 11.96 0.40 0.93
N PHE A 114 11.23 1.36 0.38
CA PHE A 114 11.50 1.94 -0.95
C PHE A 114 12.82 2.70 -1.03
N LEU A 115 13.33 3.16 0.13
CA LEU A 115 14.64 3.78 0.25
C LEU A 115 15.78 2.75 0.34
N SER A 116 15.47 1.50 0.69
CA SER A 116 16.45 0.44 0.89
C SER A 116 17.13 0.01 -0.41
N GLY A 117 18.38 -0.45 -0.30
CA GLY A 117 19.21 -0.91 -1.43
C GLY A 117 18.73 -2.19 -2.13
N HIS A 118 17.53 -2.69 -1.82
CA HIS A 118 16.85 -3.73 -2.60
C HIS A 118 16.15 -3.14 -3.83
N TYR A 119 15.73 -1.87 -3.76
CA TYR A 119 15.25 -1.09 -4.91
C TYR A 119 16.43 -0.32 -5.51
N ALA A 120 17.37 -1.05 -6.11
CA ALA A 120 18.58 -0.47 -6.69
C ALA A 120 18.22 0.47 -7.85
N ALA A 121 18.27 1.78 -7.59
CA ALA A 121 18.19 2.80 -8.63
C ALA A 121 19.51 2.80 -9.43
N TYR A 122 19.54 2.06 -10.54
CA TYR A 122 20.63 2.16 -11.50
C TYR A 122 20.66 3.56 -12.13
N SER A 123 21.82 4.19 -12.03
CA SER A 123 22.29 5.41 -12.70
C SER A 123 21.35 6.61 -12.69
N SER A 124 21.73 7.57 -11.85
CA SER A 124 21.11 8.88 -11.65
C SER A 124 21.25 9.79 -12.87
N SER A 125 20.42 9.58 -13.89
CA SER A 125 19.97 10.68 -14.73
C SER A 125 18.58 11.08 -14.27
N SER A 126 18.50 12.14 -13.45
CA SER A 126 17.23 12.75 -13.06
C SER A 126 16.59 13.34 -14.31
N SER A 127 15.84 12.52 -15.04
CA SER A 127 14.99 12.98 -16.14
C SER A 127 14.02 14.04 -15.61
N LEU A 128 13.82 15.10 -16.40
CA LEU A 128 12.87 16.18 -16.13
C LEU A 128 11.49 15.62 -15.72
N TRP A 129 11.09 14.51 -16.34
CA TRP A 129 9.85 13.79 -16.06
C TRP A 129 9.68 13.39 -14.58
N ILE A 130 10.74 12.89 -13.92
CA ILE A 130 10.66 12.46 -12.51
C ILE A 130 10.47 13.67 -11.60
N ARG A 131 11.16 14.79 -11.89
CA ARG A 131 10.98 16.04 -11.14
C ARG A 131 9.55 16.58 -11.29
N CYS A 132 8.99 16.51 -12.50
CA CYS A 132 7.60 16.87 -12.74
C CYS A 132 6.63 16.00 -11.92
N LEU A 133 6.87 14.68 -11.85
CA LEU A 133 6.04 13.79 -11.03
C LEU A 133 6.09 14.16 -9.54
N TYR A 134 7.28 14.44 -8.98
CA TYR A 134 7.38 14.89 -7.58
C TYR A 134 6.62 16.19 -7.33
N LEU A 135 6.74 17.16 -8.22
CA LEU A 135 5.99 18.41 -8.13
C LEU A 135 4.49 18.16 -8.20
N ILE A 136 4.02 17.30 -9.09
CA ILE A 136 2.60 16.95 -9.21
C ILE A 136 2.10 16.32 -7.90
N LEU A 137 2.80 15.34 -7.32
CA LEU A 137 2.37 14.72 -6.06
C LEU A 137 2.30 15.74 -4.92
N PHE A 138 3.30 16.63 -4.81
CA PHE A 138 3.33 17.65 -3.78
C PHE A 138 2.18 18.66 -3.94
N MET A 139 1.91 19.09 -5.17
CA MET A 139 0.79 20.00 -5.48
C MET A 139 -0.56 19.34 -5.22
N VAL A 140 -0.73 18.07 -5.56
CA VAL A 140 -1.96 17.31 -5.28
C VAL A 140 -2.15 17.16 -3.77
N GLY A 141 -1.12 16.79 -3.01
CA GLY A 141 -1.21 16.66 -1.56
C GLY A 141 -1.52 17.99 -0.87
N GLY A 142 -0.80 19.05 -1.22
CA GLY A 142 -1.03 20.39 -0.68
C GLY A 142 -2.40 20.96 -1.06
N GLY A 143 -2.80 20.81 -2.33
CA GLY A 143 -4.12 21.22 -2.81
C GLY A 143 -5.25 20.46 -2.12
N PHE A 144 -5.09 19.15 -1.91
CA PHE A 144 -6.06 18.35 -1.18
C PHE A 144 -6.19 18.77 0.29
N TYR A 145 -5.06 19.04 0.97
CA TYR A 145 -5.10 19.54 2.34
C TYR A 145 -5.83 20.89 2.44
N ILE A 146 -5.54 21.83 1.54
CA ILE A 146 -6.23 23.13 1.49
C ILE A 146 -7.74 22.93 1.24
N TYR A 147 -8.11 21.99 0.37
CA TYR A 147 -9.50 21.69 0.07
C TYR A 147 -10.26 21.10 1.28
N ILE A 148 -9.65 20.16 2.01
CA ILE A 148 -10.31 19.49 3.15
C ILE A 148 -10.29 20.34 4.43
N TYR A 149 -9.37 21.32 4.54
CA TYR A 149 -9.19 22.20 5.69
C TYR A 149 -10.48 22.80 6.28
N PRO A 150 -11.39 23.45 5.51
CA PRO A 150 -12.62 24.00 6.06
C PRO A 150 -13.60 22.95 6.61
N PHE A 151 -13.48 21.69 6.17
CA PHE A 151 -14.26 20.57 6.70
C PHE A 151 -13.65 20.03 7.99
N LEU A 152 -12.32 19.97 8.07
CA LEU A 152 -11.60 19.63 9.30
C LEU A 152 -11.92 20.59 10.45
N GLN A 153 -12.03 21.89 10.17
CA GLN A 153 -12.39 22.90 11.19
C GLN A 153 -13.79 22.69 11.80
N LYS A 154 -14.70 22.02 11.09
CA LYS A 154 -16.05 21.72 11.57
C LYS A 154 -16.12 20.43 12.40
N ALA A 155 -15.04 19.65 12.44
CA ALA A 155 -14.99 18.42 13.21
C ALA A 155 -14.87 18.73 14.72
N PRO A 156 -15.45 17.88 15.59
CA PRO A 156 -15.46 18.10 17.04
C PRO A 156 -14.04 18.19 17.67
N ASP A 157 -13.03 17.55 17.06
CA ASP A 157 -11.63 17.53 17.53
C ASP A 157 -10.67 18.22 16.54
N SER A 158 -11.08 19.35 15.98
CA SER A 158 -10.36 20.04 14.90
C SER A 158 -8.91 20.41 15.26
N ASP A 159 -8.64 20.83 16.50
CA ASP A 159 -7.31 21.19 16.98
C ASP A 159 -6.27 20.07 16.84
N LEU A 160 -6.71 18.81 17.00
CA LEU A 160 -5.86 17.62 16.86
C LEU A 160 -5.91 17.05 15.44
N LEU A 161 -7.08 17.06 14.80
CA LEU A 161 -7.28 16.50 13.46
C LEU A 161 -6.53 17.28 12.37
N ILE A 162 -6.50 18.61 12.45
CA ILE A 162 -5.81 19.47 11.47
C ILE A 162 -4.33 19.10 11.35
N PRO A 163 -3.51 19.15 12.43
CA PRO A 163 -2.11 18.78 12.34
C PRO A 163 -1.92 17.29 12.02
N ALA A 164 -2.78 16.40 12.54
CA ALA A 164 -2.64 14.97 12.30
C ALA A 164 -2.88 14.57 10.84
N VAL A 165 -3.92 15.14 10.19
CA VAL A 165 -4.18 14.96 8.75
C VAL A 165 -3.06 15.58 7.90
N GLY A 166 -2.53 16.74 8.32
CA GLY A 166 -1.38 17.36 7.65
C GLY A 166 -0.15 16.46 7.64
N VAL A 167 0.21 15.89 8.80
CA VAL A 167 1.31 14.92 8.93
C VAL A 167 1.04 13.67 8.09
N TYR A 168 -0.19 13.16 8.12
CA TYR A 168 -0.58 11.99 7.33
C TYR A 168 -0.40 12.21 5.82
N ILE A 169 -0.84 13.37 5.31
CA ILE A 169 -0.67 13.74 3.89
C ILE A 169 0.82 13.84 3.52
N VAL A 170 1.66 14.37 4.41
CA VAL A 170 3.11 14.39 4.17
C VAL A 170 3.67 12.97 4.06
N LEU A 171 3.28 12.06 4.95
CA LEU A 171 3.74 10.67 4.94
C LEU A 171 3.32 9.93 3.67
N ILE A 172 2.08 10.07 3.22
CA ILE A 172 1.60 9.37 2.03
C ILE A 172 2.20 9.96 0.74
N VAL A 173 2.41 11.28 0.68
CA VAL A 173 3.11 11.94 -0.43
C VAL A 173 4.59 11.54 -0.46
N LEU A 174 5.22 11.39 0.70
CA LEU A 174 6.59 10.88 0.82
C LEU A 174 6.68 9.44 0.29
N MET A 175 5.76 8.57 0.71
CA MET A 175 5.68 7.19 0.21
C MET A 175 5.53 7.17 -1.32
N GLY A 176 4.56 7.92 -1.87
CA GLY A 176 4.35 7.99 -3.32
C GLY A 176 5.56 8.52 -4.08
N SER A 177 6.26 9.50 -3.51
CA SER A 177 7.51 10.04 -4.08
C SER A 177 8.62 8.99 -4.07
N LEU A 178 8.80 8.27 -2.98
CA LEU A 178 9.79 7.19 -2.91
C LEU A 178 9.43 6.02 -3.84
N ALA A 179 8.15 5.74 -4.05
CA ALA A 179 7.70 4.74 -5.00
C ALA A 179 8.14 5.06 -6.44
N ILE A 180 8.10 6.34 -6.86
CA ILE A 180 8.62 6.76 -8.19
C ILE A 180 10.11 6.43 -8.31
N ARG A 181 10.89 6.63 -7.25
CA ARG A 181 12.33 6.34 -7.22
C ARG A 181 12.61 4.86 -7.44
N THR A 182 11.74 3.96 -6.98
CA THR A 182 11.94 2.51 -7.12
C THR A 182 11.97 2.04 -8.58
N ARG A 183 11.36 2.81 -9.51
CA ARG A 183 11.14 2.43 -10.92
C ARG A 183 10.38 1.10 -11.12
N HIS A 184 9.85 0.51 -10.05
CA HIS A 184 9.01 -0.66 -10.12
C HIS A 184 7.56 -0.24 -10.36
N THR A 185 7.00 -0.64 -11.49
CA THR A 185 5.64 -0.26 -11.90
C THR A 185 4.59 -0.73 -10.91
N ALA A 186 4.73 -1.95 -10.37
CA ALA A 186 3.81 -2.49 -9.36
C ALA A 186 3.82 -1.62 -8.09
N THR A 187 4.99 -1.34 -7.53
CA THR A 187 5.14 -0.49 -6.33
C THR A 187 4.58 0.92 -6.57
N LEU A 188 4.88 1.53 -7.71
CA LEU A 188 4.37 2.86 -8.07
C LEU A 188 2.85 2.88 -8.18
N LEU A 189 2.27 1.95 -8.96
CA LEU A 189 0.82 1.86 -9.11
C LEU A 189 0.15 1.55 -7.77
N GLY A 190 0.74 0.69 -6.95
CA GLY A 190 0.26 0.39 -5.60
C GLY A 190 0.21 1.62 -4.71
N SER A 191 1.30 2.39 -4.64
CA SER A 191 1.33 3.64 -3.84
C SER A 191 0.33 4.68 -4.35
N LEU A 192 0.17 4.83 -5.67
CA LEU A 192 -0.83 5.74 -6.24
C LEU A 192 -2.26 5.28 -5.94
N SER A 193 -2.56 3.98 -6.04
CA SER A 193 -3.84 3.41 -5.65
C SER A 193 -4.14 3.62 -4.16
N PHE A 194 -3.12 3.54 -3.30
CA PHE A 194 -3.28 3.84 -1.87
C PHE A 194 -3.67 5.30 -1.67
N MET A 195 -2.97 6.23 -2.33
CA MET A 195 -3.30 7.65 -2.27
C MET A 195 -4.74 7.92 -2.69
N VAL A 196 -5.20 7.30 -3.77
CA VAL A 196 -6.60 7.43 -4.22
C VAL A 196 -7.57 6.90 -3.16
N SER A 197 -7.27 5.73 -2.56
CA SER A 197 -8.09 5.16 -1.50
C SER A 197 -8.24 6.10 -0.30
N ASP A 198 -7.13 6.66 0.18
CA ASP A 198 -7.11 7.54 1.35
C ASP A 198 -7.77 8.89 1.07
N LEU A 199 -7.60 9.43 -0.14
CA LEU A 199 -8.34 10.62 -0.58
C LEU A 199 -9.84 10.34 -0.59
N SER A 200 -10.28 9.22 -1.18
CA SER A 200 -11.69 8.81 -1.19
C SER A 200 -12.22 8.59 0.23
N LEU A 201 -11.45 8.00 1.12
CA LEU A 201 -11.82 7.78 2.52
C LEU A 201 -11.97 9.12 3.26
N ALA A 202 -11.00 10.03 3.12
CA ALA A 202 -11.02 11.33 3.78
C ALA A 202 -12.21 12.19 3.32
N LEU A 203 -12.53 12.18 2.02
CA LEU A 203 -13.71 12.88 1.49
C LEU A 203 -15.02 12.39 2.13
N GLN A 204 -15.13 11.08 2.36
CA GLN A 204 -16.30 10.46 3.00
C GLN A 204 -16.37 10.76 4.50
N VAL A 205 -15.26 10.55 5.22
CA VAL A 205 -15.19 10.73 6.68
C VAL A 205 -15.47 12.18 7.07
N PHE A 206 -14.86 13.14 6.37
CA PHE A 206 -15.04 14.57 6.65
C PHE A 206 -16.26 15.18 5.93
N LYS A 207 -17.08 14.36 5.26
CA LYS A 207 -18.31 14.77 4.56
C LYS A 207 -18.07 15.95 3.61
N ALA A 208 -16.94 15.93 2.91
CA ALA A 208 -16.55 16.99 1.97
C ALA A 208 -17.32 16.90 0.64
N THR A 209 -17.84 15.72 0.32
CA THR A 209 -18.68 15.46 -0.85
C THR A 209 -20.03 14.86 -0.44
N ALA A 210 -21.02 14.95 -1.33
CA ALA A 210 -22.31 14.28 -1.13
C ALA A 210 -22.12 12.76 -0.93
N PRO A 211 -23.01 12.09 -0.17
CA PRO A 211 -22.94 10.65 0.06
C PRO A 211 -22.84 9.91 -1.27
N MET A 212 -21.69 9.29 -1.53
CA MET A 212 -21.49 8.47 -2.71
C MET A 212 -22.05 7.08 -2.43
N GLU A 213 -23.03 6.65 -3.24
CA GLU A 213 -23.67 5.34 -3.12
C GLU A 213 -22.65 4.17 -3.06
N HIS A 214 -21.53 4.31 -3.78
CA HIS A 214 -20.47 3.31 -3.87
C HIS A 214 -19.13 3.77 -3.26
N GLY A 215 -19.13 4.80 -2.40
CA GLY A 215 -17.89 5.43 -1.91
C GLY A 215 -16.96 4.46 -1.17
N ASN A 216 -17.51 3.66 -0.26
CA ASN A 216 -16.70 2.70 0.50
C ASN A 216 -16.15 1.58 -0.40
N ALA A 217 -16.89 1.18 -1.44
CA ALA A 217 -16.44 0.13 -2.35
C ALA A 217 -15.24 0.61 -3.16
N ILE A 218 -15.28 1.86 -3.63
CA ILE A 218 -14.15 2.50 -4.29
C ILE A 218 -12.93 2.54 -3.36
N THR A 219 -13.11 2.98 -2.11
CA THR A 219 -12.04 3.01 -1.10
C THR A 219 -11.43 1.62 -0.90
N MET A 220 -12.24 0.59 -0.65
CA MET A 220 -11.74 -0.74 -0.32
C MET A 220 -11.13 -1.47 -1.53
N VAL A 221 -11.69 -1.30 -2.73
CA VAL A 221 -11.11 -1.87 -3.97
C VAL A 221 -9.75 -1.25 -4.23
N THR A 222 -9.65 0.08 -4.19
CA THR A 222 -8.37 0.78 -4.41
C THR A 222 -7.35 0.47 -3.32
N TYR A 223 -7.80 0.30 -2.07
CA TYR A 223 -6.97 -0.09 -0.93
C TYR A 223 -6.39 -1.50 -1.08
N TYR A 224 -7.21 -2.53 -1.27
CA TYR A 224 -6.71 -3.89 -1.39
C TYR A 224 -5.86 -4.07 -2.66
N LEU A 225 -6.20 -3.38 -3.75
CA LEU A 225 -5.35 -3.33 -4.94
C LEU A 225 -3.99 -2.68 -4.63
N ALA A 226 -3.97 -1.59 -3.86
CA ALA A 226 -2.74 -0.93 -3.45
C ALA A 226 -1.81 -1.86 -2.67
N GLN A 227 -2.36 -2.54 -1.65
CA GLN A 227 -1.63 -3.47 -0.81
C GLN A 227 -1.06 -4.63 -1.62
N LEU A 228 -1.88 -5.22 -2.50
CA LEU A 228 -1.46 -6.31 -3.39
C LEU A 228 -0.30 -5.87 -4.30
N LEU A 229 -0.40 -4.70 -4.91
CA LEU A 229 0.61 -4.19 -5.84
C LEU A 229 1.93 -3.87 -5.14
N ILE A 230 1.89 -3.30 -3.93
CA ILE A 230 3.08 -3.06 -3.10
C ILE A 230 3.73 -4.39 -2.71
N ALA A 231 2.95 -5.35 -2.22
CA ALA A 231 3.45 -6.68 -1.83
C ALA A 231 4.10 -7.44 -2.99
N VAL A 232 3.44 -7.49 -4.16
CA VAL A 232 3.99 -8.12 -5.37
C VAL A 232 5.22 -7.38 -5.87
N GLY A 233 5.24 -6.04 -5.77
CA GLY A 233 6.39 -5.22 -6.12
C GLY A 233 7.61 -5.51 -5.25
N ASP A 234 7.41 -5.72 -3.95
CA ASP A 234 8.46 -6.07 -2.98
C ASP A 234 9.02 -7.48 -3.19
N VAL A 235 8.17 -8.49 -3.35
CA VAL A 235 8.64 -9.87 -3.61
C VAL A 235 9.49 -9.94 -4.88
N LYS A 236 9.07 -9.25 -5.94
CA LYS A 236 9.82 -9.22 -7.22
C LYS A 236 11.11 -8.41 -7.14
N SER A 237 11.20 -7.38 -6.29
CA SER A 237 12.43 -6.58 -6.16
C SER A 237 13.52 -7.36 -5.45
N VAL A 238 13.16 -8.14 -4.42
CA VAL A 238 14.07 -9.03 -3.70
C VAL A 238 14.57 -10.16 -4.62
N GLU A 239 13.68 -10.80 -5.38
CA GLU A 239 14.03 -11.84 -6.35
C GLU A 239 15.08 -11.36 -7.37
N ASN A 240 14.85 -10.20 -7.99
CA ASN A 240 15.78 -9.64 -8.99
C ASN A 240 17.18 -9.38 -8.40
N LYS A 241 17.27 -8.99 -7.13
CA LYS A 241 18.55 -8.76 -6.45
C LYS A 241 19.29 -10.06 -6.18
N ASP A 242 18.59 -11.09 -5.74
CA ASP A 242 19.19 -12.40 -5.47
C ASP A 242 19.74 -13.04 -6.74
N ASP A 243 18.98 -12.99 -7.84
CA ASP A 243 19.42 -13.48 -9.16
C ASP A 243 20.67 -12.71 -9.66
N PHE A 244 20.69 -11.39 -9.51
CA PHE A 244 21.86 -10.58 -9.87
C PHE A 244 23.09 -10.92 -9.00
N SER A 245 22.89 -11.20 -7.71
CA SER A 245 23.97 -11.60 -6.81
C SER A 245 24.56 -12.96 -7.16
N LYS A 246 23.72 -13.91 -7.59
CA LYS A 246 24.14 -15.24 -8.09
C LYS A 246 24.92 -15.12 -9.38
N TRP A 247 24.44 -14.31 -10.33
CA TRP A 247 25.14 -14.06 -11.60
C TRP A 247 26.55 -13.50 -11.39
N LYS A 248 26.75 -12.55 -10.46
CA LYS A 248 28.09 -12.01 -10.15
C LYS A 248 29.06 -13.01 -9.53
N ARG A 249 28.57 -14.13 -8.98
CA ARG A 249 29.38 -15.16 -8.32
C ARG A 249 29.70 -16.34 -9.24
N SER A 250 29.06 -16.44 -10.41
CA SER A 250 29.30 -17.47 -11.43
C SER A 250 30.32 -17.00 -12.46
#